data_AF-B4FX65-F1
#
_entry.id   AF-B4FX65-F1
#
_cell.length_a   1.000
_cell.length_b   1.000
_cell.length_c   1.000
_cell.angle_alpha   90.00
_cell.angle_beta   90.00
_cell.angle_gamma   90.00
#
_symmetry.space_group_name_H-M   'P 1'
#
loop_
_entity.id
_entity.type
_entity.pdbx_description
1 polymer ?
#
loop_
_entity_poly.entity_id
_entity_poly.type
_entity_poly.pdbx_seq_one_letter_code
_entity_poly.pdbx_strand_id
1 'polypeptide(L)'
;MEHDGTNLAVAEAVRSVQLLKIDGYSATKAMGPSEFIKSRWNIDGHEWEVHFYPDYLYYFEEEGPYFLELTSEWVALKLILVSEPLKDKLRVNLSCRPVCQFVIEEKSVSHVFASGSRCSPELLLILKHKLPSSGYLVNDSLTVECTVTVLRNLGAAETTKGQHLPVPPPSDLHQHFGELLESKDGADVTFRVSASGESFAAHKVILAARSSVFKAEFFGGVQEQERSSAYVIRDMEAAVFRSMLRFIYTDMAPELDGAQEPDAAAAMAKHLLVAADRYGLNRLKLMCECKLSGGIDIGTAAATLALAEQHNCSLLKAKCLEFVTKSPETLDAVLATDGYAHLVARCPLVLTELVRAACGRKI
;
A
#
# COMPACT_ATOMS: atom_id res chain seq x y z
N MET A 1 11.01 -14.07 50.18
CA MET A 1 10.42 -14.56 48.92
C MET A 1 8.98 -14.12 48.91
N GLU A 2 8.74 -12.87 48.54
CA GLU A 2 7.41 -12.41 48.14
C GLU A 2 7.67 -11.63 46.85
N HIS A 3 7.32 -12.26 45.73
CA HIS A 3 7.36 -11.61 44.43
C HIS A 3 6.21 -10.63 44.40
N ASP A 4 6.56 -9.35 44.33
CA ASP A 4 5.67 -8.24 44.06
C ASP A 4 4.96 -8.49 42.73
N GLY A 5 3.69 -8.88 42.80
CA GLY A 5 2.86 -9.16 41.65
C GLY A 5 2.53 -7.86 40.96
N THR A 6 3.18 -7.60 39.82
CA THR A 6 2.81 -6.54 38.89
C THR A 6 1.34 -6.70 38.52
N ASN A 7 0.49 -5.87 39.12
CA ASN A 7 -0.91 -5.73 38.76
C ASN A 7 -0.96 -5.25 37.30
N LEU A 8 -1.12 -6.17 36.35
CA LEU A 8 -1.47 -5.85 34.98
C LEU A 8 -2.89 -5.28 35.02
N ALA A 9 -3.03 -3.96 34.94
CA ALA A 9 -4.32 -3.33 34.73
C ALA A 9 -4.84 -3.75 33.36
N VAL A 10 -5.75 -4.72 33.32
CA VAL A 10 -6.43 -5.13 32.09
C VAL A 10 -7.44 -4.04 31.75
N ALA A 11 -7.05 -3.09 30.89
CA ALA A 11 -7.98 -2.16 30.29
C ALA A 11 -8.87 -2.95 29.31
N GLU A 12 -10.16 -3.05 29.61
CA GLU A 12 -11.12 -3.70 28.72
C GLU A 12 -11.37 -2.79 27.51
N ALA A 13 -11.30 -3.34 26.30
CA ALA A 13 -11.52 -2.60 25.06
C ALA A 13 -12.66 -3.24 24.28
N VAL A 14 -13.60 -2.42 23.83
CA VAL A 14 -14.65 -2.86 22.91
C VAL A 14 -14.24 -2.48 21.50
N ARG A 15 -14.02 -3.49 20.66
CA ARG A 15 -13.59 -3.33 19.27
C ARG A 15 -14.74 -3.71 18.34
N SER A 16 -15.02 -2.86 17.36
CA SER A 16 -15.93 -3.12 16.25
C SER A 16 -15.21 -2.93 14.93
N VAL A 17 -15.43 -3.84 13.97
CA VAL A 17 -14.87 -3.78 12.61
C VAL A 17 -16.02 -3.83 11.62
N GLN A 18 -16.06 -2.91 10.65
CA GLN A 18 -17.00 -2.99 9.54
C GLN A 18 -16.36 -2.49 8.24
N LEU A 19 -16.94 -2.94 7.13
CA LEU A 19 -16.57 -2.51 5.79
C LEU A 19 -17.47 -1.34 5.36
N LEU A 20 -16.86 -0.20 5.06
CA LEU A 20 -17.50 0.91 4.38
C LEU A 20 -17.26 0.77 2.89
N LYS A 21 -18.29 0.35 2.15
CA LYS A 21 -18.25 0.21 0.69
C LYS A 21 -19.00 1.37 0.03
N ILE A 22 -18.29 2.12 -0.80
CA ILE A 22 -18.81 3.22 -1.61
C ILE A 22 -18.95 2.68 -3.04
N ASP A 23 -20.13 2.17 -3.38
CA ASP A 23 -20.45 1.75 -4.75
C ASP A 23 -20.89 2.95 -5.60
N GLY A 24 -20.32 3.08 -6.81
CA GLY A 24 -20.54 4.26 -7.64
C GLY A 24 -19.69 5.45 -7.20
N TYR A 25 -18.45 5.19 -6.77
CA TYR A 25 -17.53 6.21 -6.25
C TYR A 25 -17.40 7.41 -7.20
N SER A 26 -17.47 7.21 -8.51
CA SER A 26 -17.44 8.28 -9.50
C SER A 26 -18.47 9.40 -9.26
N ALA A 27 -19.62 9.08 -8.66
CA ALA A 27 -20.66 10.06 -8.31
C ALA A 27 -20.18 11.06 -7.23
N THR A 28 -19.20 10.69 -6.40
CA THR A 28 -18.64 11.59 -5.38
C THR A 28 -17.84 12.74 -5.97
N LYS A 29 -17.53 12.74 -7.27
CA LYS A 29 -16.90 13.88 -7.96
C LYS A 29 -17.76 15.15 -7.91
N ALA A 30 -19.08 15.00 -7.75
CA ALA A 30 -19.99 16.13 -7.58
C ALA A 30 -20.02 16.67 -6.14
N MET A 31 -19.37 15.98 -5.19
CA MET A 31 -19.34 16.37 -3.79
C MET A 31 -18.23 17.40 -3.55
N GLY A 32 -18.54 18.42 -2.75
CA GLY A 32 -17.59 19.42 -2.29
C GLY A 32 -16.77 18.98 -1.07
N PRO A 33 -15.74 19.78 -0.67
CA PRO A 33 -14.76 19.40 0.34
C PRO A 33 -15.28 19.17 1.77
N SER A 34 -16.49 19.65 2.07
CA SER A 34 -17.15 19.51 3.36
C SER A 34 -18.25 18.45 3.36
N GLU A 35 -18.54 17.85 2.20
CA GLU A 35 -19.56 16.83 2.05
C GLU A 35 -18.97 15.44 2.35
N PHE A 36 -19.77 14.60 3.00
CA PHE A 36 -19.33 13.28 3.45
C PHE A 36 -20.44 12.24 3.32
N ILE A 37 -20.02 10.99 3.22
CA ILE A 37 -20.87 9.82 3.32
C ILE A 37 -20.70 9.27 4.74
N LYS A 38 -21.79 8.99 5.45
CA LYS A 38 -21.74 8.55 6.84
C LYS A 38 -22.25 7.13 7.05
N SER A 39 -21.64 6.43 8.00
CA SER A 39 -22.09 5.13 8.49
C SER A 39 -22.28 5.18 10.01
N ARG A 40 -23.41 4.65 10.51
CA ARG A 40 -23.79 4.66 11.95
C ARG A 40 -23.52 3.34 12.64
N TRP A 41 -22.93 3.43 13.83
CA TRP A 41 -22.42 2.29 14.58
C TRP A 41 -22.86 2.41 16.04
N ASN A 42 -23.20 1.28 16.66
CA ASN A 42 -23.43 1.20 18.09
C ASN A 42 -22.29 0.40 18.71
N ILE A 43 -21.43 1.08 19.48
CA ILE A 43 -20.23 0.48 20.07
C ILE A 43 -20.19 0.89 21.53
N ASP A 44 -20.11 -0.10 22.41
CA ASP A 44 -20.03 0.10 23.86
C ASP A 44 -21.17 0.97 24.45
N GLY A 45 -22.39 0.82 23.91
CA GLY A 45 -23.55 1.62 24.34
C GLY A 45 -23.56 3.06 23.84
N HIS A 46 -22.58 3.46 23.01
CA HIS A 46 -22.51 4.76 22.38
C HIS A 46 -22.86 4.68 20.89
N GLU A 47 -23.54 5.71 20.40
CA GLU A 47 -23.82 5.88 18.96
C GLU A 47 -22.68 6.69 18.32
N TRP A 48 -22.07 6.11 17.29
CA TRP A 48 -20.97 6.66 16.53
C TRP A 48 -21.36 6.84 15.07
N GLU A 49 -20.80 7.86 14.43
CA GLU A 49 -20.82 8.01 12.98
C GLU A 49 -19.38 8.02 12.45
N VAL A 50 -19.08 7.16 11.47
CA VAL A 50 -17.86 7.25 10.66
C VAL A 50 -18.21 8.08 9.43
N HIS A 51 -17.59 9.24 9.30
CA HIS A 51 -17.75 10.15 8.15
C HIS A 51 -16.62 9.92 7.17
N PHE A 52 -16.95 9.65 5.91
CA PHE A 52 -16.03 9.45 4.81
C PHE A 52 -16.12 10.66 3.87
N TYR A 53 -15.00 11.35 3.71
CA TYR A 53 -14.85 12.50 2.84
C TYR A 53 -14.12 12.04 1.57
N PRO A 54 -14.79 11.97 0.42
CA PRO A 54 -14.15 11.64 -0.87
C PRO A 54 -13.25 12.77 -1.37
N ASP A 55 -13.48 13.98 -0.86
CA ASP A 55 -12.70 15.18 -1.11
C ASP A 55 -12.58 15.96 0.20
N TYR A 56 -11.38 16.01 0.76
CA TYR A 56 -11.09 16.70 2.01
C TYR A 56 -9.90 17.63 1.79
N LEU A 57 -10.11 18.93 1.96
CA LEU A 57 -9.05 19.91 1.90
C LEU A 57 -8.26 19.89 3.21
N TYR A 58 -7.03 19.38 3.14
CA TYR A 58 -6.09 19.43 4.25
C TYR A 58 -5.14 20.61 4.05
N TYR A 59 -5.03 21.45 5.07
CA TYR A 59 -4.11 22.58 5.14
C TYR A 59 -2.90 22.15 5.96
N PHE A 60 -1.71 22.35 5.43
CA PHE A 60 -0.47 22.15 6.18
C PHE A 60 0.38 23.41 6.11
N GLU A 61 1.04 23.72 7.21
CA GLU A 61 1.99 24.82 7.32
C GLU A 61 3.37 24.29 6.90
N GLU A 62 3.94 24.85 5.84
CA GLU A 62 5.36 24.61 5.53
C GLU A 62 6.22 25.52 6.42
N GLU A 63 7.15 24.96 7.18
CA GLU A 63 8.13 25.76 7.91
C GLU A 63 9.11 26.42 6.93
N GLY A 64 8.86 27.69 6.62
CA GLY A 64 9.70 28.53 5.78
C GLY A 64 9.48 30.03 6.07
N PRO A 65 10.34 30.93 5.59
CA PRO A 65 10.25 32.37 5.86
C PRO A 65 9.00 33.04 5.27
N TYR A 66 8.26 32.33 4.43
CA TYR A 66 6.96 32.74 3.91
C TYR A 66 5.94 31.65 4.26
N PHE A 67 5.03 31.93 5.19
CA PHE A 67 3.89 31.06 5.49
C PHE A 67 2.99 31.01 4.24
N LEU A 68 3.16 29.99 3.41
CA LEU A 68 2.26 29.69 2.31
C LEU A 68 1.35 28.54 2.76
N GLU A 69 0.06 28.81 2.88
CA GLU A 69 -0.95 27.77 3.10
C GLU A 69 -1.07 26.92 1.83
N LEU A 70 -0.44 25.75 1.86
CA LEU A 70 -0.60 24.75 0.80
C LEU A 70 -1.81 23.87 1.15
N THR A 71 -2.67 23.66 0.15
CA THR A 71 -3.82 22.77 0.28
C THR A 71 -3.62 21.51 -0.54
N SER A 72 -4.05 20.38 -0.01
CA SER A 72 -4.09 19.12 -0.73
C SER A 72 -5.45 18.47 -0.57
N GLU A 73 -5.95 17.91 -1.68
CA GLU A 73 -7.19 17.13 -1.70
C GLU A 73 -6.92 15.68 -1.30
N TRP A 74 -7.54 15.25 -0.21
CA TRP A 74 -7.42 13.91 0.35
C TRP A 74 -8.76 13.18 0.36
N VAL A 75 -8.69 11.86 0.27
CA VAL A 75 -9.74 10.99 0.80
C VAL A 75 -9.47 10.83 2.29
N ALA A 76 -10.44 11.17 3.13
CA ALA A 76 -10.26 11.18 4.58
C ALA A 76 -11.44 10.58 5.33
N LEU A 77 -11.21 10.17 6.57
CA LEU A 77 -12.26 9.70 7.47
C LEU A 77 -12.22 10.45 8.80
N LYS A 78 -13.39 10.65 9.42
CA LYS A 78 -13.53 11.18 10.79
C LYS A 78 -14.47 10.31 11.59
N LEU A 79 -14.21 10.19 12.89
CA LEU A 79 -15.10 9.54 13.83
C LEU A 79 -15.86 10.59 14.63
N ILE A 80 -17.18 10.47 14.64
CA ILE A 80 -18.10 11.36 15.34
C ILE A 80 -18.79 10.59 16.46
N LEU A 81 -18.80 11.16 17.66
CA LEU A 81 -19.60 10.67 18.78
C LEU A 81 -20.96 11.39 18.74
N VAL A 82 -22.03 10.65 18.44
CA VAL A 82 -23.39 11.19 18.32
C VAL A 82 -24.05 11.29 19.69
N SER A 83 -23.96 10.21 20.49
CA SER A 83 -24.52 10.15 21.85
C SER A 83 -23.72 11.02 22.83
N GLU A 84 -24.36 11.58 23.87
CA GLU A 84 -23.61 12.24 24.94
C GLU A 84 -22.75 11.24 25.71
N PRO A 85 -21.46 11.56 26.00
CA PRO A 85 -20.60 10.67 26.77
C PRO A 85 -21.18 10.48 28.18
N LEU A 86 -21.26 9.23 28.65
CA LEU A 86 -22.05 8.82 29.82
C LEU A 86 -21.48 9.23 31.20
N LYS A 87 -20.55 10.21 31.23
CA LYS A 87 -19.92 10.92 32.38
C LYS A 87 -18.39 10.88 32.37
N ASP A 88 -17.76 10.04 31.55
CA ASP A 88 -16.30 9.93 31.47
C ASP A 88 -15.74 10.27 30.08
N LYS A 89 -14.45 10.64 30.05
CA LYS A 89 -13.69 10.81 28.81
C LYS A 89 -13.59 9.46 28.09
N LEU A 90 -14.06 9.38 26.85
CA LEU A 90 -13.95 8.17 26.04
C LEU A 90 -12.67 8.22 25.22
N ARG A 91 -11.76 7.25 25.43
CA ARG A 91 -10.57 7.09 24.58
C ARG A 91 -10.88 6.12 23.47
N VAL A 92 -10.66 6.54 22.23
CA VAL A 92 -11.04 5.76 21.06
C VAL A 92 -9.93 5.80 20.01
N ASN A 93 -9.72 4.67 19.33
CA ASN A 93 -8.90 4.59 18.13
C ASN A 93 -9.78 4.27 16.93
N LEU A 94 -9.66 5.06 15.86
CA LEU A 94 -10.16 4.73 14.54
C LEU A 94 -8.96 4.26 13.73
N SER A 95 -9.00 3.03 13.22
CA SER A 95 -8.08 2.56 12.20
C SER A 95 -8.81 2.23 10.91
N CYS A 96 -8.19 2.55 9.79
CA CYS A 96 -8.77 2.39 8.46
C CYS A 96 -7.74 1.76 7.53
N ARG A 97 -8.19 0.78 6.74
CA ARG A 97 -7.39 0.20 5.66
C ARG A 97 -8.23 0.16 4.37
N PRO A 98 -7.74 0.65 3.23
CA PRO A 98 -8.38 0.36 1.95
C PRO A 98 -8.37 -1.15 1.73
N VAL A 99 -9.51 -1.74 1.42
CA VAL A 99 -9.58 -3.16 1.07
C VAL A 99 -9.10 -3.30 -0.36
N CYS A 100 -7.81 -3.59 -0.48
CA CYS A 100 -7.21 -4.10 -1.69
C CYS A 100 -6.70 -5.50 -1.37
N GLN A 101 -6.75 -6.40 -2.36
CA GLN A 101 -6.30 -7.78 -2.15
C GLN A 101 -4.79 -7.87 -1.82
N PHE A 102 -4.02 -6.78 -1.91
CA PHE A 102 -2.56 -6.82 -2.04
C PHE A 102 -1.75 -5.82 -1.21
N VAL A 103 -2.38 -4.80 -0.63
CA VAL A 103 -1.67 -3.77 0.15
C VAL A 103 -2.31 -3.64 1.52
N ILE A 104 -1.50 -3.82 2.57
CA ILE A 104 -1.89 -3.69 3.98
C ILE A 104 -1.23 -2.41 4.51
N GLU A 105 -1.69 -1.25 4.05
CA GLU A 105 -1.31 0.01 4.69
C GLU A 105 -2.50 0.44 5.57
N GLU A 106 -2.39 0.16 6.87
CA GLU A 106 -3.36 0.58 7.87
C GLU A 106 -2.95 1.94 8.42
N LYS A 107 -3.88 2.88 8.42
CA LYS A 107 -3.71 4.18 9.07
C LYS A 107 -4.58 4.22 10.31
N SER A 108 -4.16 4.93 11.34
CA SER A 108 -4.96 5.08 12.55
C SER A 108 -4.84 6.45 13.17
N VAL A 109 -5.90 6.87 13.86
CA VAL A 109 -5.95 8.08 14.67
C VAL A 109 -6.57 7.73 16.02
N SER A 110 -5.93 8.19 17.10
CA SER A 110 -6.43 8.05 18.46
C SER A 110 -6.95 9.39 18.95
N HIS A 111 -8.12 9.39 19.60
CA HIS A 111 -8.76 10.60 20.11
C HIS A 111 -9.40 10.37 21.48
N VAL A 112 -9.52 11.45 22.24
CA VAL A 112 -10.23 11.45 23.53
C VAL A 112 -11.45 12.36 23.42
N PHE A 113 -12.64 11.77 23.39
CA PHE A 113 -13.89 12.51 23.43
C PHE A 113 -14.18 12.95 24.86
N ALA A 114 -14.22 14.26 25.06
CA ALA A 114 -14.59 14.92 26.32
C ALA A 114 -15.81 15.82 26.09
N SER A 115 -16.45 16.28 27.17
CA SER A 115 -17.59 17.19 27.10
C SER A 115 -17.30 18.38 26.16
N GLY A 116 -18.08 18.50 25.09
CA GLY A 116 -17.96 19.56 24.08
C GLY A 116 -17.19 19.19 22.79
N SER A 117 -16.37 18.12 22.79
CA SER A 117 -15.70 17.62 21.57
C SER A 117 -16.43 16.38 21.05
N ARG A 118 -17.04 16.49 19.87
CA ARG A 118 -17.82 15.40 19.23
C ARG A 118 -17.16 14.80 17.99
N CYS A 119 -15.98 15.26 17.61
CA CYS A 119 -15.30 14.87 16.37
C CYS A 119 -13.84 14.54 16.63
N SER A 120 -13.33 13.44 16.05
CA SER A 120 -11.91 13.14 16.00
C SER A 120 -11.18 14.05 14.99
N PRO A 121 -9.83 14.13 15.06
CA PRO A 121 -9.04 14.58 13.91
C PRO A 121 -9.31 13.69 12.68
N GLU A 122 -9.04 14.23 11.50
CA GLU A 122 -9.05 13.49 10.24
C GLU A 122 -7.99 12.38 10.20
N LEU A 123 -8.39 11.25 9.66
CA LEU A 123 -7.50 10.19 9.20
C LEU A 123 -7.37 10.33 7.68
N LEU A 124 -6.21 10.82 7.23
CA LEU A 124 -5.90 11.03 5.81
C LEU A 124 -5.56 9.69 5.15
N LEU A 125 -6.50 9.13 4.39
CA LEU A 125 -6.38 7.79 3.79
C LEU A 125 -5.41 7.80 2.60
N ILE A 126 -5.68 8.62 1.60
CA ILE A 126 -4.87 8.73 0.37
C ILE A 126 -5.14 10.06 -0.32
N LEU A 127 -4.13 10.61 -0.99
CA LEU A 127 -4.32 11.76 -1.87
C LEU A 127 -5.35 11.45 -2.95
N LYS A 128 -6.34 12.33 -3.13
CA LYS A 128 -7.48 12.11 -4.03
C LYS A 128 -7.04 11.82 -5.47
N HIS A 129 -6.04 12.56 -5.97
CA HIS A 129 -5.49 12.35 -7.32
C HIS A 129 -4.72 11.02 -7.46
N LYS A 130 -4.22 10.44 -6.36
CA LYS A 130 -3.53 9.14 -6.38
C LYS A 130 -4.50 7.95 -6.36
N LEU A 131 -5.73 8.13 -5.89
CA LEU A 131 -6.72 7.05 -5.73
C LEU A 131 -6.98 6.26 -7.02
N PRO A 132 -7.19 6.86 -8.21
CA PRO A 132 -7.47 6.10 -9.42
C PRO A 132 -6.34 5.14 -9.83
N SER A 133 -5.09 5.50 -9.55
CA SER A 133 -3.91 4.70 -9.90
C SER A 133 -3.42 3.79 -8.77
N SER A 134 -4.09 3.81 -7.62
CA SER A 134 -3.71 3.04 -6.42
C SER A 134 -4.12 1.57 -6.46
N GLY A 135 -5.07 1.21 -7.34
CA GLY A 135 -5.71 -0.11 -7.35
C GLY A 135 -6.76 -0.33 -6.25
N TYR A 136 -7.03 0.68 -5.40
CA TYR A 136 -8.07 0.60 -4.36
C TYR A 136 -9.48 0.78 -4.91
N LEU A 137 -9.60 1.45 -6.06
CA LEU A 137 -10.87 1.61 -6.76
C LEU A 137 -11.06 0.46 -7.74
N VAL A 138 -12.00 -0.44 -7.44
CA VAL A 138 -12.29 -1.62 -8.26
C VAL A 138 -13.74 -1.55 -8.73
N ASN A 139 -13.96 -1.54 -10.04
CA ASN A 139 -15.30 -1.49 -10.65
C ASN A 139 -16.16 -0.33 -10.10
N ASP A 140 -15.57 0.87 -10.07
CA ASP A 140 -16.18 2.08 -9.50
C ASP A 140 -16.63 1.94 -8.03
N SER A 141 -15.98 1.05 -7.29
CA SER A 141 -16.23 0.81 -5.88
C SER A 141 -14.94 1.00 -5.07
N LEU A 142 -15.05 1.76 -3.99
CA LEU A 142 -14.00 1.85 -2.96
C LEU A 142 -14.53 1.19 -1.69
N THR A 143 -13.79 0.21 -1.17
CA THR A 143 -14.10 -0.42 0.11
C THR A 143 -13.01 -0.08 1.11
N VAL A 144 -13.39 0.42 2.29
CA VAL A 144 -12.48 0.71 3.41
C VAL A 144 -12.92 -0.14 4.59
N GLU A 145 -12.02 -0.92 5.15
CA GLU A 145 -12.26 -1.56 6.44
C GLU A 145 -11.95 -0.55 7.53
N CYS A 146 -12.96 -0.24 8.33
CA CYS A 146 -12.84 0.64 9.48
C CYS A 146 -12.89 -0.22 10.75
N THR A 147 -11.97 0.03 11.67
CA THR A 147 -11.99 -0.52 13.02
C THR A 147 -12.12 0.64 14.01
N VAL A 148 -13.12 0.57 14.88
CA VAL A 148 -13.29 1.49 16.00
C VAL A 148 -13.06 0.72 17.28
N THR A 149 -12.09 1.14 18.07
CA THR A 149 -11.76 0.53 19.36
C THR A 149 -11.98 1.54 20.47
N VAL A 150 -12.99 1.31 21.30
CA VAL A 150 -13.31 2.11 22.48
C VAL A 150 -12.65 1.47 23.70
N LEU A 151 -11.81 2.24 24.40
CA LEU A 151 -11.21 1.80 25.66
C LEU A 151 -12.14 2.15 26.82
N ARG A 152 -12.59 1.15 27.58
CA ARG A 152 -13.34 1.37 28.82
C ARG A 152 -12.38 1.83 29.91
N ASN A 153 -12.68 2.95 30.56
CA ASN A 153 -11.87 3.42 31.67
C ASN A 153 -12.08 2.55 32.91
N LEU A 154 -11.06 1.74 33.20
CA LEU A 154 -10.26 1.80 34.43
C LEU A 154 -10.91 2.66 35.52
N GLY A 155 -11.52 1.99 36.50
CA GLY A 155 -12.00 2.64 37.73
C GLY A 155 -10.89 3.50 38.34
N ALA A 156 -11.31 4.58 39.00
CA ALA A 156 -10.51 5.61 39.64
C ALA A 156 -9.34 5.06 40.49
N ALA A 157 -8.26 4.64 39.84
CA ALA A 157 -6.93 4.66 40.41
C ALA A 157 -6.45 6.10 40.26
N GLU A 158 -6.63 6.83 41.36
CA GLU A 158 -5.96 8.06 41.79
C GLU A 158 -5.27 8.90 40.71
N THR A 159 -5.66 10.18 40.71
CA THR A 159 -4.90 11.32 40.21
C THR A 159 -3.50 11.39 40.83
N THR A 160 -2.58 10.51 40.46
CA THR A 160 -1.21 10.96 40.23
C THR A 160 -1.27 11.83 39.00
N LYS A 161 -0.70 13.04 39.06
CA LYS A 161 -0.51 13.93 37.90
C LYS A 161 0.04 13.09 36.75
N GLY A 162 -0.85 12.64 35.86
CA GLY A 162 -0.48 11.81 34.73
C GLY A 162 0.35 12.68 33.82
N GLN A 163 1.67 12.57 33.93
CA GLN A 163 2.58 13.03 32.90
C GLN A 163 2.00 12.52 31.59
N HIS A 164 1.73 13.44 30.66
CA HIS A 164 1.28 13.11 29.32
C HIS A 164 2.34 12.15 28.74
N LEU A 165 2.12 10.84 28.82
CA LEU A 165 3.05 9.88 28.28
C LEU A 165 3.10 10.19 26.77
N PRO A 166 4.26 10.58 26.23
CA PRO A 166 4.36 10.96 24.83
C PRO A 166 3.94 9.75 23.99
N VAL A 167 3.00 9.96 23.07
CA VAL A 167 2.67 8.95 22.06
C VAL A 167 3.96 8.71 21.27
N PRO A 168 4.44 7.46 21.16
CA PRO A 168 5.64 7.19 20.39
C PRO A 168 5.39 7.66 18.95
N PRO A 169 6.33 8.40 18.35
CA PRO A 169 6.18 8.85 16.97
C PRO A 169 6.05 7.63 16.03
N PRO A 170 5.50 7.83 14.82
CA PRO A 170 5.45 6.77 13.80
C PRO A 170 6.82 6.16 13.57
N SER A 171 6.86 4.86 13.24
CA SER A 171 8.12 4.16 12.97
C SER A 171 8.89 4.81 11.81
N ASP A 172 10.10 5.28 12.10
CA ASP A 172 11.06 5.87 11.18
C ASP A 172 12.12 4.87 10.70
N LEU A 173 11.98 3.57 11.02
CA LEU A 173 12.91 2.51 10.59
C LEU A 173 13.20 2.54 9.08
N HIS A 174 12.17 2.76 8.26
CA HIS A 174 12.32 2.84 6.81
C HIS A 174 13.24 4.00 6.38
N GLN A 175 13.21 5.12 7.11
CA GLN A 175 14.10 6.26 6.87
C GLN A 175 15.53 5.93 7.31
N HIS A 176 15.71 5.39 8.52
CA HIS A 176 17.04 5.02 9.03
C HIS A 176 17.74 3.96 8.15
N PHE A 177 17.01 2.95 7.66
CA PHE A 177 17.57 1.99 6.71
C PHE A 177 17.79 2.60 5.32
N GLY A 178 16.95 3.55 4.89
CA GLY A 178 17.19 4.33 3.67
C GLY A 178 18.49 5.12 3.74
N GLU A 179 18.72 5.83 4.84
CA GLU A 179 19.95 6.58 5.12
C GLU A 179 21.18 5.67 5.13
N LEU A 180 21.08 4.47 5.70
CA LEU A 180 22.15 3.47 5.69
C LEU A 180 22.52 3.03 4.25
N LEU A 181 21.54 2.89 3.36
CA LEU A 181 21.79 2.60 1.94
C LEU A 181 22.49 3.78 1.24
N GLU A 182 22.12 5.02 1.57
CA GLU A 182 22.68 6.22 0.97
C GLU A 182 24.11 6.52 1.45
N SER A 183 24.35 6.41 2.76
CA SER A 183 25.67 6.65 3.36
C SER A 183 26.67 5.55 3.01
N LYS A 184 26.19 4.32 2.79
CA LYS A 184 26.97 3.11 2.50
C LYS A 184 27.85 2.68 3.69
N ASP A 185 27.55 3.17 4.89
CA ASP A 185 28.32 2.87 6.09
C ASP A 185 28.24 1.37 6.43
N GLY A 186 29.38 0.69 6.40
CA GLY A 186 29.45 -0.75 6.67
C GLY A 186 29.04 -1.64 5.49
N ALA A 187 28.89 -1.08 4.29
CA ALA A 187 28.57 -1.86 3.10
C ALA A 187 29.65 -2.94 2.83
N ASP A 188 29.21 -4.19 2.70
CA ASP A 188 30.06 -5.39 2.58
C ASP A 188 29.86 -6.11 1.23
N VAL A 189 29.05 -5.54 0.34
CA VAL A 189 28.86 -6.00 -1.03
C VAL A 189 28.71 -4.82 -1.99
N THR A 190 29.20 -5.00 -3.22
CA THR A 190 29.01 -4.05 -4.32
C THR A 190 28.45 -4.77 -5.54
N PHE A 191 27.42 -4.18 -6.14
CA PHE A 191 26.84 -4.60 -7.40
C PHE A 191 27.24 -3.64 -8.51
N ARG A 192 27.50 -4.14 -9.72
CA ARG A 192 27.74 -3.33 -10.90
C ARG A 192 26.70 -3.65 -11.96
N VAL A 193 25.91 -2.66 -12.37
CA VAL A 193 24.94 -2.80 -13.45
C VAL A 193 25.67 -2.76 -14.79
N SER A 194 25.61 -3.85 -15.57
CA SER A 194 26.44 -3.99 -16.77
C SER A 194 26.11 -2.98 -17.86
N ALA A 195 24.84 -2.59 -18.00
CA ALA A 195 24.38 -1.70 -19.06
C ALA A 195 24.87 -0.25 -18.90
N SER A 196 24.96 0.25 -17.66
CA SER A 196 25.39 1.62 -17.37
C SER A 196 26.81 1.72 -16.78
N GLY A 197 27.34 0.60 -16.27
CA GLY A 197 28.58 0.58 -15.47
C GLY A 197 28.39 1.10 -14.03
N GLU A 198 27.18 1.55 -13.67
CA GLU A 198 26.90 2.14 -12.37
C GLU A 198 27.04 1.09 -11.25
N SER A 199 27.62 1.48 -10.12
CA SER A 199 27.91 0.58 -9.01
C SER A 199 27.14 0.97 -7.74
N PHE A 200 26.60 -0.02 -7.05
CA PHE A 200 25.75 0.13 -5.87
C PHE A 200 26.34 -0.66 -4.70
N ALA A 201 26.71 0.03 -3.63
CA ALA A 201 27.13 -0.60 -2.38
C ALA A 201 25.90 -0.96 -1.53
N ALA A 202 25.95 -2.09 -0.82
CA ALA A 202 24.85 -2.56 0.00
C ALA A 202 25.35 -3.49 1.13
N HIS A 203 24.41 -4.04 1.91
CA HIS A 203 24.67 -4.88 3.07
C HIS A 203 24.07 -6.27 2.86
N LYS A 204 24.92 -7.31 2.80
CA LYS A 204 24.51 -8.71 2.57
C LYS A 204 23.42 -9.16 3.53
N VAL A 205 23.54 -8.79 4.81
CA VAL A 205 22.58 -9.20 5.85
C VAL A 205 21.18 -8.62 5.61
N ILE A 206 21.08 -7.35 5.18
CA ILE A 206 19.79 -6.70 4.90
C ILE A 206 19.16 -7.31 3.66
N LEU A 207 19.96 -7.49 2.60
CA LEU A 207 19.50 -8.13 1.36
C LEU A 207 19.01 -9.55 1.61
N ALA A 208 19.76 -10.35 2.36
CA ALA A 208 19.40 -11.73 2.71
C ALA A 208 18.18 -11.83 3.64
N ALA A 209 17.95 -10.84 4.50
CA ALA A 209 16.76 -10.80 5.35
C ALA A 209 15.47 -10.58 4.52
N ARG A 210 15.58 -9.90 3.38
CA ARG A 210 14.45 -9.44 2.57
C ARG A 210 14.24 -10.24 1.28
N SER A 211 15.25 -10.98 0.84
CA SER A 211 15.23 -11.82 -0.36
C SER A 211 15.84 -13.19 -0.07
N SER A 212 15.06 -14.25 -0.27
CA SER A 212 15.56 -15.63 -0.19
C SER A 212 16.64 -15.92 -1.23
N VAL A 213 16.59 -15.25 -2.38
CA VAL A 213 17.59 -15.37 -3.45
C VAL A 213 18.93 -14.79 -3.00
N PHE A 214 18.95 -13.57 -2.45
CA PHE A 214 20.17 -13.01 -1.88
C PHE A 214 20.67 -13.82 -0.67
N LYS A 215 19.75 -14.35 0.16
CA LYS A 215 20.14 -15.21 1.27
C LYS A 215 20.88 -16.46 0.80
N ALA A 216 20.37 -17.13 -0.24
CA ALA A 216 21.01 -18.30 -0.83
C ALA A 216 22.34 -17.93 -1.50
N GLU A 217 22.40 -16.81 -2.24
CA GLU A 217 23.61 -16.37 -2.92
C GLU A 217 24.75 -16.05 -1.95
N PHE A 218 24.44 -15.39 -0.82
CA PHE A 218 25.45 -14.96 0.15
C PHE A 218 25.78 -15.99 1.20
N PHE A 219 24.82 -16.81 1.63
CA PHE A 219 24.96 -17.69 2.80
C PHE A 219 24.65 -19.17 2.51
N GLY A 220 24.45 -19.55 1.24
CA GLY A 220 24.04 -20.90 0.82
C GLY A 220 25.14 -21.96 0.73
N GLY A 221 26.41 -21.63 1.04
CA GLY A 221 27.47 -22.63 1.25
C GLY A 221 28.33 -23.02 0.04
N VAL A 222 28.28 -22.28 -1.08
CA VAL A 222 29.23 -22.48 -2.20
C VAL A 222 30.38 -21.48 -2.08
N GLN A 223 31.53 -21.95 -1.57
CA GLN A 223 32.81 -21.27 -1.35
C GLN A 223 32.81 -19.74 -1.47
N GLU A 224 32.76 -19.08 -0.32
CA GLU A 224 33.00 -17.65 -0.11
C GLU A 224 34.43 -17.20 -0.51
N GLN A 225 35.31 -18.13 -0.88
CA GLN A 225 36.76 -17.90 -0.89
C GLN A 225 37.29 -16.96 -1.99
N GLU A 226 36.56 -16.68 -3.09
CA GLU A 226 37.14 -15.91 -4.22
C GLU A 226 36.21 -14.93 -4.96
N ARG A 227 35.09 -14.48 -4.37
CA ARG A 227 34.29 -13.41 -5.00
C ARG A 227 34.75 -12.01 -4.59
N SER A 228 36.03 -11.70 -4.82
CA SER A 228 36.60 -10.36 -4.67
C SER A 228 36.15 -9.39 -5.77
N SER A 229 35.36 -9.85 -6.76
CA SER A 229 34.79 -9.03 -7.82
C SER A 229 33.33 -8.69 -7.54
N ALA A 230 32.97 -7.41 -7.67
CA ALA A 230 31.59 -6.92 -7.60
C ALA A 230 30.59 -7.82 -8.36
N TYR A 231 29.40 -8.02 -7.79
CA TYR A 231 28.33 -8.79 -8.39
C TYR A 231 27.80 -8.06 -9.64
N VAL A 232 27.86 -8.70 -10.81
CA VAL A 232 27.41 -8.07 -12.05
C VAL A 232 25.93 -8.30 -12.25
N ILE A 233 25.15 -7.21 -12.23
CA ILE A 233 23.72 -7.22 -12.54
C ILE A 233 23.56 -7.10 -14.05
N ARG A 234 23.06 -8.18 -14.68
CA ARG A 234 22.74 -8.26 -16.11
C ARG A 234 21.23 -8.14 -16.32
N ASP A 235 20.85 -7.65 -17.50
CA ASP A 235 19.46 -7.55 -17.96
C ASP A 235 18.54 -6.74 -17.03
N MET A 236 19.09 -5.68 -16.44
CA MET A 236 18.33 -4.74 -15.60
C MET A 236 18.92 -3.35 -15.73
N GLU A 237 18.07 -2.36 -15.89
CA GLU A 237 18.47 -0.95 -15.89
C GLU A 237 18.82 -0.49 -14.48
N ALA A 238 19.74 0.47 -14.39
CA ALA A 238 20.22 0.95 -13.10
C ALA A 238 19.12 1.63 -12.27
N ALA A 239 18.17 2.32 -12.92
CA ALA A 239 17.02 2.91 -12.24
C ALA A 239 16.13 1.84 -11.57
N VAL A 240 15.89 0.73 -12.26
CA VAL A 240 15.11 -0.41 -11.74
C VAL A 240 15.84 -1.08 -10.57
N PHE A 241 17.15 -1.32 -10.72
CA PHE A 241 17.96 -1.90 -9.65
C PHE A 241 18.02 -1.00 -8.41
N ARG A 242 18.13 0.31 -8.61
CA ARG A 242 18.10 1.30 -7.53
C ARG A 242 16.76 1.29 -6.79
N SER A 243 15.64 1.30 -7.51
CA SER A 243 14.31 1.26 -6.89
C SER A 243 14.09 -0.08 -6.15
N MET A 244 14.54 -1.20 -6.71
CA MET A 244 14.51 -2.50 -6.02
C MET A 244 15.36 -2.50 -4.74
N LEU A 245 16.59 -1.97 -4.78
CA LEU A 245 17.42 -1.82 -3.58
C LEU A 245 16.74 -0.94 -2.55
N ARG A 246 16.21 0.22 -2.95
CA ARG A 246 15.47 1.11 -2.06
C ARG A 246 14.32 0.36 -1.38
N PHE A 247 13.52 -0.37 -2.15
CA PHE A 247 12.42 -1.19 -1.61
C PHE A 247 12.90 -2.22 -0.59
N ILE A 248 14.06 -2.86 -0.80
CA ILE A 248 14.59 -3.83 0.16
C ILE A 248 14.87 -3.17 1.51
N TYR A 249 15.38 -1.94 1.54
CA TYR A 249 15.71 -1.22 2.77
C TYR A 249 14.51 -0.54 3.41
N THR A 250 13.58 -0.01 2.62
CA THR A 250 12.51 0.89 3.11
C THR A 250 11.11 0.28 3.03
N ASP A 251 10.93 -0.83 2.32
CA ASP A 251 9.62 -1.42 1.94
C ASP A 251 8.72 -0.47 1.12
N MET A 252 9.31 0.57 0.54
CA MET A 252 8.64 1.61 -0.26
C MET A 252 9.18 1.64 -1.70
N ALA A 253 8.28 1.88 -2.66
CA ALA A 253 8.61 2.04 -4.08
C ALA A 253 7.88 3.27 -4.65
N PRO A 254 8.37 4.49 -4.34
CA PRO A 254 7.66 5.73 -4.70
C PRO A 254 7.54 5.95 -6.20
N GLU A 255 8.31 5.25 -7.02
CA GLU A 255 8.17 5.26 -8.48
C GLU A 255 6.87 4.61 -8.95
N LEU A 256 6.24 3.78 -8.10
CA LEU A 256 4.91 3.21 -8.36
C LEU A 256 3.80 4.15 -7.89
N ASP A 257 4.11 5.08 -6.99
CA ASP A 257 3.16 6.07 -6.50
C ASP A 257 2.90 7.10 -7.61
N GLY A 258 1.64 7.56 -7.74
CA GLY A 258 1.15 8.37 -8.87
C GLY A 258 1.74 9.77 -9.05
N ALA A 259 2.96 10.03 -8.57
CA ALA A 259 3.69 11.27 -8.79
C ALA A 259 4.41 11.32 -10.16
N GLN A 260 4.63 10.18 -10.80
CA GLN A 260 5.21 10.11 -12.15
C GLN A 260 4.12 10.09 -13.24
N GLU A 261 4.50 10.48 -14.45
CA GLU A 261 3.68 10.31 -15.65
C GLU A 261 3.18 8.85 -15.75
N PRO A 262 1.88 8.62 -16.06
CA PRO A 262 1.27 7.29 -15.98
C PRO A 262 2.04 6.22 -16.76
N ASP A 263 2.50 6.56 -17.97
CA ASP A 263 3.23 5.65 -18.85
C ASP A 263 4.61 5.29 -18.30
N ALA A 264 5.31 6.26 -17.71
CA ALA A 264 6.61 6.04 -17.08
C ALA A 264 6.48 5.16 -15.84
N ALA A 265 5.46 5.42 -15.01
CA ALA A 265 5.15 4.59 -13.84
C ALA A 265 4.78 3.16 -14.25
N ALA A 266 4.00 2.99 -15.32
CA ALA A 266 3.65 1.67 -15.85
C ALA A 266 4.89 0.94 -16.42
N ALA A 267 5.77 1.62 -17.14
CA ALA A 267 7.03 1.04 -17.61
C ALA A 267 7.92 0.58 -16.45
N MET A 268 8.11 1.45 -15.44
CA MET A 268 8.86 1.10 -14.23
C MET A 268 8.22 -0.09 -13.51
N ALA A 269 6.89 -0.12 -13.36
CA ALA A 269 6.17 -1.24 -12.75
C ALA A 269 6.40 -2.56 -13.49
N LYS A 270 6.45 -2.56 -14.83
CA LYS A 270 6.76 -3.78 -15.61
C LYS A 270 8.17 -4.27 -15.30
N HIS A 271 9.17 -3.40 -15.30
CA HIS A 271 10.55 -3.79 -15.02
C HIS A 271 10.78 -4.20 -13.57
N LEU A 272 10.16 -3.50 -12.61
CA LEU A 272 10.20 -3.87 -11.19
C LEU A 272 9.49 -5.18 -10.93
N LEU A 273 8.41 -5.51 -11.63
CA LEU A 273 7.74 -6.81 -11.52
C LEU A 273 8.68 -7.96 -11.89
N VAL A 274 9.41 -7.82 -13.01
CA VAL A 274 10.43 -8.79 -13.45
C VAL A 274 11.55 -8.90 -12.41
N ALA A 275 12.01 -7.78 -11.87
CA ALA A 275 13.04 -7.75 -10.84
C ALA A 275 12.57 -8.43 -9.54
N ALA A 276 11.37 -8.07 -9.09
CA ALA A 276 10.77 -8.59 -7.87
C ALA A 276 10.56 -10.10 -7.93
N ASP A 277 10.11 -10.62 -9.06
CA ASP A 277 10.01 -12.06 -9.30
C ASP A 277 11.39 -12.74 -9.25
N ARG A 278 12.38 -12.18 -9.97
CA ARG A 278 13.76 -12.71 -10.00
C ARG A 278 14.41 -12.79 -8.62
N TYR A 279 14.15 -11.82 -7.74
CA TYR A 279 14.75 -11.73 -6.41
C TYR A 279 13.81 -12.17 -5.28
N GLY A 280 12.65 -12.76 -5.58
CA GLY A 280 11.72 -13.27 -4.58
C GLY A 280 11.10 -12.22 -3.66
N LEU A 281 10.87 -11.00 -4.17
CA LEU A 281 10.30 -9.87 -3.45
C LEU A 281 8.78 -9.82 -3.63
N ASN A 282 8.06 -10.75 -2.98
CA ASN A 282 6.62 -10.97 -3.20
C ASN A 282 5.76 -9.71 -3.00
N ARG A 283 6.04 -8.89 -1.97
CA ARG A 283 5.27 -7.66 -1.72
C ARG A 283 5.46 -6.62 -2.82
N LEU A 284 6.69 -6.41 -3.29
CA LEU A 284 6.97 -5.53 -4.42
C LEU A 284 6.31 -6.03 -5.70
N LYS A 285 6.35 -7.35 -5.93
CA LYS A 285 5.70 -7.98 -7.08
C LYS A 285 4.19 -7.69 -7.08
N LEU A 286 3.53 -7.87 -5.94
CA LEU A 286 2.11 -7.53 -5.77
C LEU A 286 1.82 -6.03 -5.96
N MET A 287 2.67 -5.14 -5.44
CA MET A 287 2.52 -3.69 -5.69
C MET A 287 2.59 -3.36 -7.19
N CYS A 288 3.49 -4.02 -7.93
CA CYS A 288 3.56 -3.86 -9.37
C CYS A 288 2.31 -4.42 -10.08
N GLU A 289 1.79 -5.57 -9.63
CA GLU A 289 0.51 -6.12 -10.13
C GLU A 289 -0.65 -5.13 -9.93
N CYS A 290 -0.76 -4.53 -8.74
CA CYS A 290 -1.75 -3.48 -8.47
C CYS A 290 -1.63 -2.33 -9.47
N LYS A 291 -0.41 -1.80 -9.62
CA LYS A 291 -0.16 -0.63 -10.46
C LYS A 291 -0.52 -0.91 -11.92
N LEU A 292 -0.11 -2.07 -12.43
CA LEU A 292 -0.38 -2.47 -13.81
C LEU A 292 -1.86 -2.79 -14.04
N SER A 293 -2.56 -3.34 -13.05
CA SER A 293 -3.98 -3.66 -13.17
C SER A 293 -4.86 -2.44 -13.38
N GLY A 294 -4.47 -1.28 -12.84
CA GLY A 294 -5.19 -0.02 -13.01
C GLY A 294 -4.99 0.66 -14.37
N GLY A 295 -4.01 0.20 -15.16
CA GLY A 295 -3.62 0.79 -16.45
C GLY A 295 -3.86 -0.12 -17.66
N ILE A 296 -4.71 -1.15 -17.54
CA ILE A 296 -4.99 -2.06 -18.65
C ILE A 296 -5.93 -1.39 -19.66
N ASP A 297 -5.51 -1.37 -20.93
CA ASP A 297 -6.29 -0.90 -22.07
C ASP A 297 -6.17 -1.86 -23.26
N ILE A 298 -6.80 -1.53 -24.39
CA ILE A 298 -6.80 -2.38 -25.60
C ILE A 298 -5.38 -2.63 -26.12
N GLY A 299 -4.52 -1.61 -26.13
CA GLY A 299 -3.15 -1.72 -26.64
C GLY A 299 -2.19 -2.42 -25.67
N THR A 300 -2.45 -2.36 -24.36
CA THR A 300 -1.57 -2.90 -23.33
C THR A 300 -1.99 -4.25 -22.77
N ALA A 301 -3.25 -4.67 -22.95
CA ALA A 301 -3.79 -5.88 -22.34
C ALA A 301 -3.01 -7.15 -22.70
N ALA A 302 -2.72 -7.38 -23.98
CA ALA A 302 -2.02 -8.58 -24.42
C ALA A 302 -0.57 -8.66 -23.89
N ALA A 303 0.16 -7.53 -23.94
CA ALA A 303 1.52 -7.47 -23.43
C ALA A 303 1.58 -7.65 -21.90
N THR A 304 0.62 -7.07 -21.18
CA THR A 304 0.52 -7.18 -19.72
C THR A 304 0.12 -8.60 -19.32
N LEU A 305 -0.77 -9.24 -20.07
CA LEU A 305 -1.15 -10.64 -19.86
C LEU A 305 0.03 -11.60 -20.09
N ALA A 306 0.84 -11.36 -21.13
CA ALA A 306 2.05 -12.14 -21.38
C ALA A 306 3.06 -11.99 -20.23
N LEU A 307 3.25 -10.76 -19.74
CA LEU A 307 4.12 -10.48 -18.60
C LEU A 307 3.61 -11.19 -17.33
N ALA A 308 2.31 -11.14 -17.09
CA ALA A 308 1.69 -11.78 -15.94
C ALA A 308 1.87 -13.30 -15.95
N GLU A 309 1.70 -13.93 -17.13
CA GLU A 309 1.95 -15.36 -17.29
C GLU A 309 3.41 -15.72 -17.04
N GLN A 310 4.34 -15.01 -17.70
CA GLN A 310 5.77 -15.31 -17.63
C GLN A 310 6.31 -15.25 -16.19
N HIS A 311 5.74 -14.38 -15.37
CA HIS A 311 6.15 -14.17 -13.99
C HIS A 311 5.16 -14.74 -12.97
N ASN A 312 4.23 -15.61 -13.35
CA ASN A 312 3.27 -16.23 -12.43
C ASN A 312 2.48 -15.23 -11.56
N CYS A 313 2.11 -14.08 -12.14
CA CYS A 313 1.32 -13.02 -11.52
C CYS A 313 -0.17 -13.32 -11.71
N SER A 314 -0.70 -14.23 -10.90
CA SER A 314 -2.07 -14.75 -11.04
C SER A 314 -3.16 -13.67 -11.02
N LEU A 315 -2.93 -12.56 -10.31
CA LEU A 315 -3.95 -11.54 -10.05
C LEU A 315 -3.98 -10.55 -11.20
N LEU A 316 -2.80 -10.11 -11.64
CA LEU A 316 -2.68 -9.34 -12.87
C LEU A 316 -3.21 -10.13 -14.08
N LYS A 317 -2.91 -11.44 -14.15
CA LYS A 317 -3.45 -12.32 -15.19
C LYS A 317 -4.98 -12.32 -15.17
N ALA A 318 -5.60 -12.54 -14.01
CA ALA A 318 -7.05 -12.51 -13.86
C ALA A 318 -7.65 -11.16 -14.28
N LYS A 319 -7.01 -10.04 -13.92
CA LYS A 319 -7.45 -8.70 -14.31
C LYS A 319 -7.34 -8.44 -15.81
N CYS A 320 -6.28 -8.91 -16.45
CA CYS A 320 -6.16 -8.86 -17.91
C CYS A 320 -7.26 -9.69 -18.59
N LEU A 321 -7.53 -10.91 -18.10
CA LEU A 321 -8.59 -11.75 -18.66
C LEU A 321 -9.98 -11.10 -18.48
N GLU A 322 -10.28 -10.59 -17.29
CA GLU A 322 -11.52 -9.86 -16.98
C GLU A 322 -11.71 -8.68 -17.94
N PHE A 323 -10.65 -7.91 -18.21
CA PHE A 323 -10.70 -6.79 -19.16
C PHE A 323 -10.94 -7.27 -20.60
N VAL A 324 -10.16 -8.24 -21.09
CA VAL A 324 -10.24 -8.69 -22.48
C VAL A 324 -11.59 -9.33 -22.79
N THR A 325 -12.19 -10.04 -21.83
CA THR A 325 -13.50 -10.69 -22.01
C THR A 325 -14.68 -9.85 -21.54
N LYS A 326 -14.47 -8.55 -21.27
CA LYS A 326 -15.52 -7.64 -20.79
C LYS A 326 -16.66 -7.48 -21.81
N SER A 327 -16.32 -7.42 -23.10
CA SER A 327 -17.29 -7.38 -24.20
C SER A 327 -16.70 -8.00 -25.47
N PRO A 328 -17.54 -8.50 -26.39
CA PRO A 328 -17.07 -9.00 -27.68
C PRO A 328 -16.23 -7.98 -28.46
N GLU A 329 -16.61 -6.70 -28.42
CA GLU A 329 -15.89 -5.62 -29.10
C GLU A 329 -14.51 -5.39 -28.48
N THR A 330 -14.39 -5.50 -27.16
CA THR A 330 -13.10 -5.38 -26.46
C THR A 330 -12.19 -6.55 -26.82
N LEU A 331 -12.75 -7.75 -26.87
CA LEU A 331 -12.04 -8.96 -27.29
C LEU A 331 -11.52 -8.80 -28.72
N ASP A 332 -12.39 -8.48 -29.68
CA ASP A 332 -12.03 -8.31 -31.09
C ASP A 332 -10.98 -7.21 -31.27
N ALA A 333 -11.10 -6.09 -30.56
CA ALA A 333 -10.11 -5.01 -30.60
C ALA A 333 -8.74 -5.45 -30.08
N VAL A 334 -8.67 -6.22 -29.00
CA VAL A 334 -7.40 -6.75 -28.47
C VAL A 334 -6.82 -7.79 -29.42
N LEU A 335 -7.63 -8.69 -29.98
CA LEU A 335 -7.20 -9.71 -30.95
C LEU A 335 -6.58 -9.10 -32.22
N ALA A 336 -7.02 -7.91 -32.61
CA ALA A 336 -6.50 -7.17 -33.75
C ALA A 336 -5.17 -6.44 -33.47
N THR A 337 -4.66 -6.43 -32.23
CA THR A 337 -3.40 -5.77 -31.89
C THR A 337 -2.17 -6.63 -32.22
N ASP A 338 -1.08 -5.99 -32.61
CA ASP A 338 0.23 -6.66 -32.73
C ASP A 338 0.68 -7.29 -31.40
N GLY A 339 0.28 -6.68 -30.27
CA GLY A 339 0.52 -7.20 -28.93
C GLY A 339 -0.08 -8.59 -28.73
N TYR A 340 -1.24 -8.87 -29.31
CA TYR A 340 -1.85 -10.20 -29.24
C TYR A 340 -1.09 -11.24 -30.06
N ALA A 341 -0.59 -10.88 -31.26
CA ALA A 341 0.26 -11.76 -32.04
C ALA A 341 1.53 -12.16 -31.26
N HIS A 342 2.13 -11.22 -30.53
CA HIS A 342 3.26 -11.50 -29.63
C HIS A 342 2.89 -12.40 -28.45
N LEU A 343 1.71 -12.21 -27.85
CA LEU A 343 1.19 -13.09 -26.78
C LEU A 343 1.06 -14.53 -27.26
N VAL A 344 0.48 -14.75 -28.44
CA VAL A 344 0.31 -16.08 -29.06
C VAL A 344 1.66 -16.78 -29.24
N ALA A 345 2.66 -16.05 -29.74
CA ALA A 345 3.98 -16.61 -30.01
C ALA A 345 4.75 -16.99 -28.73
N ARG A 346 4.57 -16.22 -27.65
CA ARG A 346 5.39 -16.34 -26.44
C ARG A 346 4.75 -17.18 -25.33
N CYS A 347 3.42 -17.16 -25.24
CA CYS A 347 2.66 -17.79 -24.16
C CYS A 347 1.41 -18.51 -24.70
N PRO A 348 1.54 -19.55 -25.54
CA PRO A 348 0.40 -20.19 -26.20
C PRO A 348 -0.59 -20.84 -25.21
N LEU A 349 -0.15 -21.20 -24.01
CA LEU A 349 -1.01 -21.80 -22.97
C LEU A 349 -2.10 -20.83 -22.50
N VAL A 350 -1.82 -19.52 -22.50
CA VAL A 350 -2.76 -18.47 -22.10
C VAL A 350 -4.00 -18.45 -23.00
N LEU A 351 -3.88 -18.90 -24.26
CA LEU A 351 -5.01 -18.95 -25.20
C LEU A 351 -6.12 -19.87 -24.70
N THR A 352 -5.76 -20.98 -24.05
CA THR A 352 -6.75 -21.92 -23.50
C THR A 352 -7.54 -21.25 -22.37
N GLU A 353 -6.87 -20.44 -21.54
CA GLU A 353 -7.52 -19.67 -20.50
C GLU A 353 -8.36 -18.53 -21.06
N LEU A 354 -7.87 -17.82 -22.07
CA LEU A 354 -8.63 -16.78 -22.76
C LEU A 354 -9.94 -17.33 -23.32
N VAL A 355 -9.90 -18.51 -23.97
CA VAL A 355 -11.10 -19.19 -24.49
C VAL A 355 -12.03 -19.59 -23.35
N ARG A 356 -11.52 -20.12 -22.24
CA ARG A 356 -12.37 -20.45 -21.07
C ARG A 356 -13.06 -19.22 -20.49
N ALA A 357 -12.32 -18.14 -20.30
CA ALA A 357 -12.85 -16.85 -19.84
C ALA A 357 -13.92 -16.31 -20.80
N ALA A 358 -13.65 -16.31 -22.10
CA ALA A 358 -14.58 -15.82 -23.12
C ALA A 358 -15.86 -16.66 -23.20
N CYS A 359 -15.78 -17.98 -22.95
CA CYS A 359 -16.94 -18.86 -22.87
C CYS A 359 -17.70 -18.77 -21.53
N GLY A 360 -17.32 -17.86 -20.62
CA GLY A 360 -17.95 -17.70 -19.30
C GLY A 360 -17.71 -18.87 -18.34
N ARG A 361 -16.73 -19.74 -18.62
CA ARG A 361 -16.33 -20.81 -17.70
C ARG A 361 -15.30 -20.23 -16.74
N LYS A 362 -15.67 -20.11 -15.45
CA LYS A 362 -14.76 -19.64 -14.39
C LYS A 362 -13.45 -20.43 -14.44
N ILE A 363 -12.34 -19.70 -14.52
CA ILE A 363 -10.96 -20.20 -14.45
C ILE A 363 -10.60 -20.49 -13.00
#